data_AF-A0A109K4B7-F1
#
_entry.id   AF-A0A109K4B7-F1
#
_cell.length_a   1.000
_cell.length_b   1.000
_cell.length_c   1.000
_cell.angle_alpha   90.00
_cell.angle_beta   90.00
_cell.angle_gamma   90.00
#
_symmetry.space_group_name_H-M   'P 1'
#
loop_
_entity.id
_entity.type
_entity.pdbx_description
1 polymer ?
#
loop_
_entity_poly.entity_id
_entity_poly.type
_entity_poly.pdbx_seq_one_letter_code
_entity_poly.pdbx_strand_id
1 'polypeptide(L)'
;MAIVVLLSANGASADCPSEPTWLPNTPAPTYDKPPPHPAPDCGFYKPAWQNFLFATQSDADGRAAFLSYPTISDVFGQNLAIKSGFAPQRSKMLALAPRSLKGSNDPSTDPAGKAAVVNAGARQAGLNGLLVDQRGNPVFYAIHMNQAFADFVRRNGLITKAALQAADENLSLEKGVVELKSAWQIVPTGSSADNFITTQALVPVLKQVGNSVDVDASAAPREVTVALLAIHVVFALEGHPELIWATFEHIDDSGAGDLAPNGPFPNGSTNNALVNSASSILYKGGTSAAVANGLPVDADLVAAFDPVAQSFTKGGIFQTSVFRLFPTSKLENVPEDDDVVSLNGHLRSDFAAKARQDERGHYRLVGAVWLDHPETTFQLGKALVNPQGVGPDDDGAVVVGEDGLSSMAMESFTQDSFVNCFGCHDARKVTDLQNNVLMTAKKLNVSHIFSKFVGETR
;
A
#
# COMPACT_ATOMS: atom_id res chain seq x y z
N MET A 1 27.03 40.98 -36.10
CA MET A 1 26.95 39.53 -36.35
C MET A 1 27.45 38.85 -35.09
N ALA A 2 26.55 38.42 -34.21
CA ALA A 2 26.86 37.63 -33.04
C ALA A 2 26.16 36.29 -33.21
N ILE A 3 26.94 35.22 -33.32
CA ILE A 3 26.44 33.85 -33.41
C ILE A 3 26.06 33.44 -32.00
N VAL A 4 24.76 33.29 -31.76
CA VAL A 4 24.23 32.60 -30.57
C VAL A 4 24.35 31.11 -30.87
N VAL A 5 25.26 30.43 -30.18
CA VAL A 5 25.30 28.97 -30.14
C VAL A 5 24.21 28.54 -29.17
N LEU A 6 23.08 28.09 -29.70
CA LEU A 6 22.10 27.30 -28.96
C LEU A 6 22.74 25.91 -28.73
N LEU A 7 23.23 25.68 -27.52
CA LEU A 7 23.48 24.34 -27.02
C LEU A 7 22.13 23.70 -26.75
N SER A 8 21.63 22.94 -27.71
CA SER A 8 20.55 21.98 -27.50
C SER A 8 21.08 20.87 -26.60
N ALA A 9 20.69 20.88 -25.33
CA ALA A 9 20.78 19.69 -24.50
C ALA A 9 19.77 18.68 -25.06
N ASN A 10 20.25 17.71 -25.84
CA ASN A 10 19.51 16.48 -26.12
C ASN A 10 19.45 15.68 -24.81
N GLY A 11 18.48 16.00 -23.95
CA GLY A 11 17.99 15.03 -22.98
C GLY A 11 17.27 13.96 -23.77
N ALA A 12 17.87 12.77 -23.90
CA ALA A 12 17.12 11.61 -24.35
C ALA A 12 16.01 11.40 -23.32
N SER A 13 14.74 11.39 -23.76
CA SER A 13 13.63 10.88 -22.95
C SER A 13 14.05 9.54 -22.36
N ALA A 14 13.82 9.31 -21.08
CA ALA A 14 13.97 7.98 -20.52
C ALA A 14 13.12 7.00 -21.36
N ASP A 15 13.72 5.88 -21.77
CA ASP A 15 13.04 4.84 -22.53
C ASP A 15 12.94 3.60 -21.65
N CYS A 16 11.81 3.50 -20.95
CA CYS A 16 11.43 2.34 -20.15
C CYS A 16 10.24 1.65 -20.82
N PRO A 17 10.46 0.78 -21.83
CA PRO A 17 9.39 0.12 -22.54
C PRO A 17 8.85 -1.08 -21.76
N SER A 18 7.54 -1.31 -21.90
CA SER A 18 6.90 -2.57 -21.53
C SER A 18 7.43 -3.73 -22.38
N GLU A 19 7.32 -4.96 -21.85
CA GLU A 19 7.65 -6.14 -22.64
C GLU A 19 6.44 -6.57 -23.50
N PRO A 20 6.62 -6.79 -24.82
CA PRO A 20 5.51 -7.16 -25.71
C PRO A 20 4.78 -8.45 -25.30
N THR A 21 5.45 -9.32 -24.54
CA THR A 21 4.95 -10.63 -24.08
C THR A 21 4.13 -10.54 -22.80
N TRP A 22 4.01 -9.38 -22.16
CA TRP A 22 3.28 -9.25 -20.90
C TRP A 22 1.76 -9.33 -21.04
N LEU A 23 1.20 -9.04 -22.22
CA LEU A 23 -0.23 -9.07 -22.47
C LEU A 23 -0.60 -10.06 -23.60
N PRO A 24 -1.76 -10.75 -23.50
CA PRO A 24 -2.70 -10.70 -22.39
C PRO A 24 -2.30 -11.60 -21.21
N ASN A 25 -1.43 -12.60 -21.43
CA ASN A 25 -1.00 -13.53 -20.39
C ASN A 25 0.40 -13.15 -19.91
N THR A 26 0.54 -12.79 -18.65
CA THR A 26 1.80 -12.26 -18.13
C THR A 26 2.69 -13.40 -17.63
N PRO A 27 3.95 -13.50 -18.08
CA PRO A 27 4.88 -14.48 -17.53
C PRO A 27 5.27 -14.11 -16.10
N ALA A 28 5.62 -15.12 -15.30
CA ALA A 28 6.14 -14.90 -13.95
C ALA A 28 7.41 -14.03 -13.99
N PRO A 29 7.57 -13.07 -13.06
CA PRO A 29 8.81 -12.29 -12.96
C PRO A 29 10.02 -13.17 -12.66
N THR A 30 11.18 -12.79 -13.21
CA THR A 30 12.46 -13.49 -12.97
C THR A 30 13.15 -13.00 -11.70
N TYR A 31 12.80 -11.80 -11.22
CA TYR A 31 13.34 -11.15 -10.02
C TYR A 31 14.86 -10.91 -10.07
N ASP A 32 15.40 -10.69 -11.25
CA ASP A 32 16.84 -10.52 -11.46
C ASP A 32 17.38 -9.26 -10.79
N LYS A 33 18.70 -9.24 -10.55
CA LYS A 33 19.37 -8.11 -9.92
C LYS A 33 19.27 -6.90 -10.86
N PRO A 34 18.67 -5.78 -10.41
CA PRO A 34 18.62 -4.57 -11.21
C PRO A 34 20.03 -3.96 -11.35
N PRO A 35 20.30 -3.20 -12.42
CA PRO A 35 21.51 -2.38 -12.50
C PRO A 35 21.60 -1.44 -11.29
N PRO A 36 22.78 -1.30 -10.65
CA PRO A 36 22.93 -0.35 -9.54
C PRO A 36 22.91 1.09 -10.05
N HIS A 37 22.59 2.04 -9.17
CA HIS A 37 22.77 3.46 -9.47
C HIS A 37 24.20 3.78 -9.92
N PRO A 38 24.39 4.72 -10.87
CA PRO A 38 23.40 5.67 -11.42
C PRO A 38 22.73 5.19 -12.71
N ALA A 39 22.59 3.87 -12.94
CA ALA A 39 21.79 3.37 -14.05
C ALA A 39 20.29 3.76 -13.88
N PRO A 40 19.52 3.90 -14.97
CA PRO A 40 18.09 4.23 -14.88
C PRO A 40 17.26 3.25 -14.05
N ASP A 41 16.26 3.78 -13.36
CA ASP A 41 15.42 3.08 -12.38
C ASP A 41 14.42 2.10 -13.00
N CYS A 42 14.28 2.09 -14.32
CA CYS A 42 13.47 1.15 -15.08
C CYS A 42 13.65 -0.34 -14.66
N GLY A 43 14.85 -0.73 -14.22
CA GLY A 43 15.14 -2.06 -13.69
C GLY A 43 14.32 -2.45 -12.44
N PHE A 44 13.83 -1.47 -11.68
CA PHE A 44 12.97 -1.64 -10.52
C PHE A 44 11.47 -1.51 -10.87
N TYR A 45 11.13 -0.61 -11.79
CA TYR A 45 9.72 -0.39 -12.19
C TYR A 45 9.15 -1.49 -13.08
N LYS A 46 9.95 -2.09 -13.97
CA LYS A 46 9.50 -3.22 -14.81
C LYS A 46 9.06 -4.43 -14.00
N PRO A 47 9.85 -4.95 -13.04
CA PRO A 47 9.38 -6.06 -12.21
C PRO A 47 8.20 -5.66 -11.32
N ALA A 48 8.05 -4.39 -10.92
CA ALA A 48 6.85 -3.94 -10.20
C ALA A 48 5.58 -4.12 -11.06
N TRP A 49 5.60 -3.62 -12.29
CA TRP A 49 4.50 -3.80 -13.24
C TRP A 49 4.27 -5.27 -13.59
N GLN A 50 5.33 -6.05 -13.83
CA GLN A 50 5.18 -7.47 -14.13
C GLN A 50 4.55 -8.24 -12.95
N ASN A 51 4.94 -7.93 -11.71
CA ASN A 51 4.31 -8.53 -10.53
C ASN A 51 2.83 -8.13 -10.41
N PHE A 52 2.48 -6.85 -10.62
CA PHE A 52 1.09 -6.42 -10.64
C PHE A 52 0.28 -7.19 -11.67
N LEU A 53 0.74 -7.22 -12.92
CA LEU A 53 0.07 -7.91 -14.02
C LEU A 53 -0.06 -9.41 -13.78
N PHE A 54 0.99 -10.07 -13.29
CA PHE A 54 0.99 -11.49 -12.97
C PHE A 54 0.06 -11.84 -11.80
N ALA A 55 0.06 -11.00 -10.75
CA ALA A 55 -0.79 -11.19 -9.58
C ALA A 55 -2.27 -10.92 -9.89
N THR A 56 -2.57 -10.02 -10.83
CA THR A 56 -3.94 -9.59 -11.14
C THR A 56 -4.53 -10.26 -12.40
N GLN A 57 -3.76 -11.04 -13.15
CA GLN A 57 -4.30 -11.82 -14.27
C GLN A 57 -5.41 -12.77 -13.82
N SER A 58 -6.32 -13.11 -14.73
CA SER A 58 -7.43 -14.00 -14.44
C SER A 58 -6.96 -15.41 -14.09
N ASP A 59 -7.45 -15.94 -12.97
CA ASP A 59 -7.36 -17.35 -12.61
C ASP A 59 -8.37 -18.20 -13.39
N ALA A 60 -8.41 -19.50 -13.11
CA ALA A 60 -9.33 -20.44 -13.76
C ALA A 60 -10.82 -20.11 -13.54
N ASP A 61 -11.15 -19.32 -12.51
CA ASP A 61 -12.51 -18.85 -12.20
C ASP A 61 -12.76 -17.42 -12.73
N GLY A 62 -11.83 -16.83 -13.48
CA GLY A 62 -11.95 -15.48 -14.03
C GLY A 62 -11.68 -14.35 -13.03
N ARG A 63 -11.15 -14.65 -11.84
CA ARG A 63 -10.85 -13.66 -10.78
C ARG A 63 -9.36 -13.29 -10.80
N ALA A 64 -8.98 -12.16 -10.21
CA ALA A 64 -7.56 -11.83 -10.05
C ALA A 64 -6.80 -12.94 -9.28
N ALA A 65 -5.70 -13.44 -9.84
CA ALA A 65 -4.98 -14.62 -9.34
C ALA A 65 -4.54 -14.53 -7.87
N PHE A 66 -4.14 -13.35 -7.42
CA PHE A 66 -3.68 -13.14 -6.04
C PHE A 66 -4.75 -13.39 -4.98
N LEU A 67 -6.03 -13.41 -5.35
CA LEU A 67 -7.12 -13.75 -4.43
C LEU A 67 -7.05 -15.21 -3.96
N SER A 68 -6.22 -16.03 -4.60
CA SER A 68 -5.92 -17.41 -4.20
C SER A 68 -4.54 -17.55 -3.54
N TYR A 69 -3.81 -16.46 -3.35
CA TYR A 69 -2.51 -16.48 -2.67
C TYR A 69 -2.70 -16.73 -1.16
N PRO A 70 -1.72 -17.38 -0.49
CA PRO A 70 -1.74 -17.54 0.95
C PRO A 70 -1.99 -16.23 1.71
N THR A 71 -2.86 -16.27 2.70
CA THR A 71 -3.09 -15.19 3.65
C THR A 71 -2.30 -15.41 4.94
N ILE A 72 -2.24 -14.40 5.81
CA ILE A 72 -1.66 -14.54 7.17
C ILE A 72 -2.28 -15.75 7.91
N SER A 73 -3.58 -16.00 7.70
CA SER A 73 -4.28 -17.10 8.38
C SER A 73 -3.91 -18.47 7.82
N ASP A 74 -3.61 -18.58 6.53
CA ASP A 74 -3.19 -19.85 5.91
C ASP A 74 -1.77 -20.26 6.32
N VAL A 75 -0.95 -19.27 6.71
CA VAL A 75 0.44 -19.49 7.11
C VAL A 75 0.57 -19.66 8.62
N PHE A 76 -0.13 -18.86 9.42
CA PHE A 76 0.05 -18.80 10.88
C PHE A 76 -1.17 -19.31 11.68
N GLY A 77 -2.30 -19.61 11.03
CA GLY A 77 -3.49 -20.21 11.62
C GLY A 77 -4.72 -19.29 11.73
N GLN A 78 -5.92 -19.89 11.64
CA GLN A 78 -7.21 -19.16 11.54
C GLN A 78 -7.58 -18.32 12.77
N ASN A 79 -7.12 -18.69 13.96
CA ASN A 79 -7.39 -17.91 15.19
C ASN A 79 -6.80 -16.49 15.11
N LEU A 80 -5.85 -16.25 14.19
CA LEU A 80 -5.28 -14.92 13.96
C LEU A 80 -6.18 -14.04 13.11
N ALA A 81 -6.85 -14.55 12.05
CA ALA A 81 -7.77 -13.74 11.24
C ALA A 81 -8.82 -13.04 12.11
N ILE A 82 -9.44 -13.80 13.02
CA ILE A 82 -10.47 -13.31 13.93
C ILE A 82 -9.87 -12.26 14.88
N LYS A 83 -8.65 -12.48 15.38
CA LYS A 83 -7.94 -11.51 16.21
C LYS A 83 -7.49 -10.28 15.41
N SER A 84 -7.24 -10.40 14.12
CA SER A 84 -6.81 -9.36 13.19
C SER A 84 -7.95 -8.51 12.63
N GLY A 85 -9.21 -8.78 12.98
CA GLY A 85 -10.38 -8.07 12.44
C GLY A 85 -10.76 -8.45 11.00
N PHE A 86 -10.08 -9.44 10.40
CA PHE A 86 -10.49 -9.98 9.10
C PHE A 86 -11.75 -10.82 9.26
N ALA A 87 -12.62 -10.75 8.26
CA ALA A 87 -13.68 -11.73 8.11
C ALA A 87 -13.09 -13.16 8.04
N PRO A 88 -13.83 -14.19 8.49
CA PRO A 88 -13.42 -15.58 8.30
C PRO A 88 -13.24 -15.92 6.82
N GLN A 89 -12.17 -16.67 6.50
CA GLN A 89 -11.91 -17.14 5.14
C GLN A 89 -13.03 -18.08 4.67
N ARG A 90 -13.47 -17.91 3.42
CA ARG A 90 -14.38 -18.84 2.74
C ARG A 90 -13.90 -19.05 1.31
N SER A 91 -14.01 -20.29 0.84
CA SER A 91 -13.65 -20.66 -0.52
C SER A 91 -14.24 -19.68 -1.55
N LYS A 92 -13.38 -19.24 -2.48
CA LYS A 92 -13.68 -18.29 -3.56
C LYS A 92 -14.11 -16.89 -3.14
N MET A 93 -13.98 -16.51 -1.87
CA MET A 93 -14.32 -15.18 -1.39
C MET A 93 -13.15 -14.50 -0.72
N LEU A 94 -12.94 -13.23 -1.07
CA LEU A 94 -11.93 -12.40 -0.45
C LEU A 94 -12.36 -12.06 0.98
N ALA A 95 -11.53 -12.36 1.99
CA ALA A 95 -11.79 -11.94 3.35
C ALA A 95 -11.13 -10.60 3.66
N LEU A 96 -11.93 -9.67 4.16
CA LEU A 96 -11.54 -8.27 4.33
C LEU A 96 -11.59 -7.83 5.79
N ALA A 97 -10.82 -6.80 6.13
CA ALA A 97 -10.87 -6.10 7.41
C ALA A 97 -10.99 -4.58 7.20
N PRO A 98 -11.65 -3.83 8.10
CA PRO A 98 -11.58 -2.38 8.09
C PRO A 98 -10.15 -1.91 8.38
N ARG A 99 -9.84 -0.67 8.00
CA ARG A 99 -8.53 -0.07 8.31
C ARG A 99 -8.29 -0.03 9.81
N SER A 100 -7.03 -0.19 10.19
CA SER A 100 -6.51 0.33 11.45
C SER A 100 -5.26 1.16 11.21
N LEU A 101 -4.98 2.09 12.12
CA LEU A 101 -3.74 2.85 12.10
C LEU A 101 -2.54 1.90 12.16
N LYS A 102 -1.50 2.27 11.40
CA LYS A 102 -0.23 1.56 11.34
C LYS A 102 0.85 2.52 11.81
N GLY A 103 1.60 2.12 12.83
CA GLY A 103 2.80 2.82 13.29
C GLY A 103 4.08 2.18 12.75
N SER A 104 5.22 2.82 13.05
CA SER A 104 6.53 2.23 12.77
C SER A 104 6.86 1.09 13.74
N ASN A 105 7.88 0.31 13.43
CA ASN A 105 8.37 -0.78 14.30
C ASN A 105 8.60 -0.34 15.76
N ASP A 106 8.98 0.92 16.00
CA ASP A 106 9.13 1.48 17.35
C ASP A 106 8.28 2.75 17.51
N PRO A 107 7.03 2.64 18.00
CA PRO A 107 6.13 3.79 18.14
C PRO A 107 6.65 4.89 19.08
N SER A 108 7.66 4.61 19.92
CA SER A 108 8.32 5.63 20.74
C SER A 108 9.15 6.63 19.91
N THR A 109 9.41 6.29 18.65
CA THR A 109 10.12 7.15 17.68
C THR A 109 9.19 7.87 16.71
N ASP A 110 7.88 7.62 16.79
CA ASP A 110 6.89 8.24 15.92
C ASP A 110 6.67 9.72 16.32
N PRO A 111 6.25 10.59 15.38
CA PRO A 111 5.88 11.97 15.71
C PRO A 111 4.79 12.05 16.78
N ALA A 112 4.81 13.13 17.57
CA ALA A 112 3.86 13.33 18.65
C ALA A 112 2.40 13.24 18.16
N GLY A 113 1.61 12.38 18.81
CA GLY A 113 0.20 12.13 18.45
C GLY A 113 -0.01 11.21 17.24
N LYS A 114 1.06 10.68 16.64
CA LYS A 114 1.00 9.75 15.48
C LYS A 114 1.36 8.30 15.85
N ALA A 115 1.87 8.07 17.06
CA ALA A 115 2.21 6.74 17.56
C ALA A 115 1.01 5.79 17.49
N ALA A 116 1.19 4.68 16.78
CA ALA A 116 0.20 3.62 16.64
C ALA A 116 0.86 2.26 16.84
N VAL A 117 0.09 1.24 17.25
CA VAL A 117 0.63 -0.12 17.34
C VAL A 117 1.11 -0.57 15.97
N VAL A 118 2.22 -1.30 15.95
CA VAL A 118 2.65 -2.07 14.77
C VAL A 118 1.57 -3.09 14.44
N ASN A 119 0.73 -2.74 13.47
CA ASN A 119 -0.22 -3.64 12.85
C ASN A 119 0.00 -3.56 11.34
N ALA A 120 -0.17 -4.67 10.63
CA ALA A 120 -0.25 -4.63 9.16
C ALA A 120 -1.50 -3.86 8.64
N GLY A 121 -2.26 -3.20 9.53
CA GLY A 121 -3.30 -2.21 9.21
C GLY A 121 -4.73 -2.73 9.30
N ALA A 122 -5.00 -3.79 10.09
CA ALA A 122 -6.32 -4.42 10.13
C ALA A 122 -7.03 -4.44 11.51
N ARG A 123 -6.35 -4.18 12.64
CA ARG A 123 -7.05 -4.01 13.94
C ARG A 123 -6.37 -3.09 14.98
N GLN A 124 -7.16 -2.20 15.55
CA GLN A 124 -6.99 -1.56 16.87
C GLN A 124 -8.35 -1.51 17.56
N ALA A 125 -8.39 -1.28 18.88
CA ALA A 125 -9.65 -0.97 19.57
C ALA A 125 -10.08 0.45 19.15
N GLY A 126 -11.32 0.57 18.66
CA GLY A 126 -11.78 1.77 17.95
C GLY A 126 -11.23 1.85 16.54
N LEU A 127 -12.08 2.22 15.58
CA LEU A 127 -11.72 2.36 14.16
C LEU A 127 -11.10 3.75 13.87
N ASN A 128 -10.23 4.24 14.74
CA ASN A 128 -9.69 5.62 14.75
C ASN A 128 -8.69 5.94 13.60
N GLY A 129 -8.85 5.24 12.47
CA GLY A 129 -8.18 5.46 11.20
C GLY A 129 -9.00 4.90 10.04
N LEU A 130 -10.32 4.79 10.22
CA LEU A 130 -11.23 4.26 9.20
C LEU A 130 -11.28 5.20 8.00
N LEU A 131 -10.97 4.66 6.83
CA LEU A 131 -11.22 5.38 5.59
C LEU A 131 -12.69 5.15 5.20
N VAL A 132 -13.44 6.24 5.05
CA VAL A 132 -14.87 6.22 4.69
C VAL A 132 -15.06 6.92 3.35
N ASP A 133 -15.60 6.19 2.37
CA ASP A 133 -15.79 6.67 1.00
C ASP A 133 -16.88 7.76 0.91
N GLN A 134 -17.02 8.37 -0.28
CA GLN A 134 -18.00 9.45 -0.49
C GLN A 134 -19.47 9.01 -0.42
N ARG A 135 -19.75 7.72 -0.19
CA ARG A 135 -21.09 7.16 0.03
C ARG A 135 -21.31 6.76 1.48
N GLY A 136 -20.35 7.01 2.37
CA GLY A 136 -20.41 6.62 3.77
C GLY A 136 -20.07 5.15 4.04
N ASN A 137 -19.52 4.42 3.06
CA ASN A 137 -19.09 3.04 3.28
C ASN A 137 -17.64 2.99 3.76
N PRO A 138 -17.30 2.04 4.65
CA PRO A 138 -15.90 1.78 4.97
C PRO A 138 -15.15 1.26 3.74
N VAL A 139 -13.89 1.69 3.60
CA VAL A 139 -12.91 1.04 2.74
C VAL A 139 -12.26 -0.10 3.52
N PHE A 140 -12.06 -1.23 2.84
CA PHE A 140 -11.61 -2.47 3.44
C PHE A 140 -10.28 -2.93 2.84
N TYR A 141 -9.58 -3.81 3.53
CA TYR A 141 -8.22 -4.21 3.17
C TYR A 141 -8.03 -5.72 3.23
N ALA A 142 -7.12 -6.23 2.40
CA ALA A 142 -6.62 -7.60 2.46
C ALA A 142 -5.09 -7.62 2.37
N ILE A 143 -4.50 -8.67 2.95
CA ILE A 143 -3.07 -8.95 2.88
C ILE A 143 -2.88 -10.39 2.39
N HIS A 144 -2.11 -10.54 1.34
CA HIS A 144 -1.72 -11.82 0.78
C HIS A 144 -0.20 -11.90 0.65
N MET A 145 0.32 -13.10 0.56
CA MET A 145 1.71 -13.35 0.21
C MET A 145 1.77 -14.48 -0.79
N ASN A 146 2.68 -14.44 -1.76
CA ASN A 146 2.77 -15.51 -2.73
C ASN A 146 3.24 -16.84 -2.09
N GLN A 147 3.14 -17.92 -2.86
CA GLN A 147 3.54 -19.24 -2.37
C GLN A 147 5.03 -19.28 -1.95
N ALA A 148 5.91 -18.57 -2.65
CA ALA A 148 7.33 -18.50 -2.30
C ALA A 148 7.56 -17.90 -0.90
N PHE A 149 6.82 -16.84 -0.54
CA PHE A 149 6.85 -16.28 0.82
C PHE A 149 6.34 -17.31 1.83
N ALA A 150 5.18 -17.92 1.58
CA ALA A 150 4.61 -18.91 2.49
C ALA A 150 5.56 -20.11 2.71
N ASP A 151 6.23 -20.56 1.64
CA ASP A 151 7.21 -21.64 1.70
C ASP A 151 8.49 -21.21 2.43
N PHE A 152 8.94 -19.96 2.27
CA PHE A 152 10.03 -19.38 3.06
C PHE A 152 9.71 -19.46 4.56
N VAL A 153 8.51 -19.05 4.98
CA VAL A 153 8.08 -19.12 6.38
C VAL A 153 8.08 -20.55 6.90
N ARG A 154 7.53 -21.49 6.14
CA ARG A 154 7.45 -22.92 6.54
C ARG A 154 8.83 -23.58 6.58
N ARG A 155 9.67 -23.38 5.56
CA ARG A 155 11.02 -23.97 5.48
C ARG A 155 11.92 -23.50 6.62
N ASN A 156 11.77 -22.26 7.06
CA ASN A 156 12.55 -21.70 8.18
C ASN A 156 11.88 -21.91 9.55
N GLY A 157 10.78 -22.66 9.63
CA GLY A 157 10.10 -22.98 10.90
C GLY A 157 9.46 -21.78 11.59
N LEU A 158 9.17 -20.69 10.87
CA LEU A 158 8.75 -19.39 11.42
C LEU A 158 7.25 -19.31 11.77
N ILE A 159 6.57 -20.44 11.92
CA ILE A 159 5.11 -20.53 12.06
C ILE A 159 4.58 -20.31 13.49
N THR A 160 5.47 -20.05 14.46
CA THR A 160 5.07 -19.75 15.84
C THR A 160 5.72 -18.45 16.33
N LYS A 161 5.07 -17.77 17.27
CA LYS A 161 5.62 -16.58 17.93
C LYS A 161 7.02 -16.84 18.51
N ALA A 162 7.20 -17.96 19.21
CA ALA A 162 8.49 -18.32 19.79
C ALA A 162 9.56 -18.54 18.73
N ALA A 163 9.22 -19.20 17.61
CA ALA A 163 10.16 -19.41 16.52
C ALA A 163 10.56 -18.09 15.83
N LEU A 164 9.63 -17.17 15.60
CA LEU A 164 9.96 -15.84 15.06
C LEU A 164 10.81 -15.00 16.00
N GLN A 165 10.54 -15.05 17.31
CA GLN A 165 11.35 -14.36 18.31
C GLN A 165 12.78 -14.94 18.38
N ALA A 166 12.91 -16.27 18.24
CA ALA A 166 14.17 -17.00 18.27
C ALA A 166 14.92 -17.06 16.92
N ALA A 167 14.30 -16.62 15.82
CA ALA A 167 14.90 -16.66 14.49
C ALA A 167 16.22 -15.88 14.44
N ASP A 168 17.15 -16.33 13.60
CA ASP A 168 18.39 -15.60 13.33
C ASP A 168 18.06 -14.16 12.93
N GLU A 169 18.73 -13.19 13.57
CA GLU A 169 18.53 -11.76 13.28
C GLU A 169 18.90 -11.38 11.85
N ASN A 170 19.83 -12.11 11.24
CA ASN A 170 20.30 -11.88 9.88
C ASN A 170 19.52 -12.68 8.81
N LEU A 171 18.55 -13.51 9.22
CA LEU A 171 17.69 -14.20 8.25
C LEU A 171 16.90 -13.15 7.44
N SER A 172 17.05 -13.21 6.12
CA SER A 172 16.46 -12.28 5.17
C SER A 172 15.45 -12.97 4.27
N LEU A 173 14.49 -12.18 3.78
CA LEU A 173 13.58 -12.61 2.71
C LEU A 173 14.37 -12.92 1.44
N GLU A 174 13.95 -13.98 0.75
CA GLU A 174 14.64 -14.50 -0.44
C GLU A 174 14.06 -13.90 -1.74
N LYS A 175 14.86 -13.87 -2.80
CA LYS A 175 14.42 -13.50 -4.17
C LYS A 175 13.09 -14.16 -4.52
N GLY A 176 12.16 -13.38 -5.08
CA GLY A 176 10.87 -13.87 -5.57
C GLY A 176 9.77 -14.03 -4.53
N VAL A 177 10.01 -13.72 -3.25
CA VAL A 177 8.89 -13.54 -2.31
C VAL A 177 8.12 -12.28 -2.68
N VAL A 178 6.79 -12.32 -2.53
CA VAL A 178 5.89 -11.19 -2.77
C VAL A 178 4.93 -11.06 -1.60
N GLU A 179 4.78 -9.84 -1.10
CA GLU A 179 3.74 -9.39 -0.16
C GLU A 179 2.81 -8.42 -0.89
N LEU A 180 1.51 -8.62 -0.72
CA LEU A 180 0.47 -7.78 -1.31
C LEU A 180 -0.40 -7.22 -0.21
N LYS A 181 -0.65 -5.91 -0.26
CA LYS A 181 -1.70 -5.27 0.53
C LYS A 181 -2.64 -4.57 -0.44
N SER A 182 -3.94 -4.80 -0.31
CA SER A 182 -4.94 -4.29 -1.27
C SER A 182 -6.05 -3.56 -0.53
N ALA A 183 -6.56 -2.48 -1.12
CA ALA A 183 -7.62 -1.63 -0.58
C ALA A 183 -8.85 -1.67 -1.50
N TRP A 184 -10.03 -1.82 -0.91
CA TRP A 184 -11.25 -2.24 -1.58
C TRP A 184 -12.43 -1.39 -1.18
N GLN A 185 -13.15 -0.86 -2.17
CA GLN A 185 -14.41 -0.15 -1.97
C GLN A 185 -15.59 -1.11 -2.20
N ILE A 186 -16.64 -0.98 -1.39
CA ILE A 186 -17.91 -1.68 -1.67
C ILE A 186 -18.52 -1.10 -2.95
N VAL A 187 -18.87 -1.98 -3.89
CA VAL A 187 -19.66 -1.67 -5.09
C VAL A 187 -21.13 -1.74 -4.71
N PRO A 188 -21.90 -0.64 -4.80
CA PRO A 188 -23.32 -0.67 -4.50
C PRO A 188 -24.07 -1.58 -5.48
N THR A 189 -25.10 -2.26 -4.99
CA THR A 189 -25.98 -3.07 -5.83
C THR A 189 -26.57 -2.24 -6.97
N GLY A 190 -26.38 -2.68 -8.21
CA GLY A 190 -26.89 -2.00 -9.40
C GLY A 190 -25.98 -0.89 -9.96
N SER A 191 -24.82 -0.63 -9.35
CA SER A 191 -23.77 0.20 -9.93
C SER A 191 -22.85 -0.62 -10.85
N SER A 192 -22.35 0.00 -11.92
CA SER A 192 -21.24 -0.55 -12.72
C SER A 192 -19.90 -0.23 -12.05
N ALA A 193 -18.98 -1.17 -12.16
CA ALA A 193 -17.57 -1.03 -11.78
C ALA A 193 -16.69 -1.69 -12.87
N ASP A 194 -17.10 -1.59 -14.13
CA ASP A 194 -16.56 -2.38 -15.25
C ASP A 194 -15.11 -2.03 -15.59
N ASN A 195 -14.59 -0.91 -15.08
CA ASN A 195 -13.19 -0.50 -15.21
C ASN A 195 -12.34 -0.85 -13.98
N PHE A 196 -12.92 -1.45 -12.94
CA PHE A 196 -12.19 -1.90 -11.76
C PHE A 196 -11.98 -3.41 -11.80
N ILE A 197 -10.89 -3.87 -11.18
CA ILE A 197 -10.79 -5.28 -10.78
C ILE A 197 -11.81 -5.52 -9.65
N THR A 198 -12.78 -6.40 -9.90
CA THR A 198 -13.86 -6.70 -8.93
C THR A 198 -13.84 -8.14 -8.42
N THR A 199 -14.38 -8.34 -7.21
CA THR A 199 -14.59 -9.70 -6.65
C THR A 199 -15.69 -9.71 -5.60
N GLN A 200 -16.25 -10.90 -5.35
CA GLN A 200 -17.03 -11.16 -4.14
C GLN A 200 -16.13 -11.22 -2.92
N ALA A 201 -16.57 -10.59 -1.83
CA ALA A 201 -15.84 -10.51 -0.58
C ALA A 201 -16.73 -10.71 0.64
N LEU A 202 -16.10 -11.13 1.73
CA LEU A 202 -16.64 -11.13 3.09
C LEU A 202 -16.06 -9.94 3.85
N VAL A 203 -16.94 -9.08 4.35
CA VAL A 203 -16.59 -7.96 5.25
C VAL A 203 -17.17 -8.21 6.65
N PRO A 204 -16.46 -7.81 7.72
CA PRO A 204 -16.98 -7.95 9.07
C PRO A 204 -18.19 -7.04 9.31
N VAL A 205 -19.06 -7.46 10.22
CA VAL A 205 -20.10 -6.59 10.78
C VAL A 205 -19.45 -5.66 11.80
N LEU A 206 -19.85 -4.40 11.80
CA LEU A 206 -19.46 -3.38 12.77
C LEU A 206 -20.57 -3.16 13.79
N LYS A 207 -20.19 -2.78 15.00
CA LYS A 207 -21.11 -2.37 16.06
C LYS A 207 -20.54 -1.19 16.84
N GLN A 208 -21.42 -0.42 17.45
CA GLN A 208 -21.01 0.56 18.44
C GLN A 208 -20.57 -0.16 19.74
N VAL A 209 -19.39 0.19 20.24
CA VAL A 209 -18.85 -0.27 21.53
C VAL A 209 -18.47 0.95 22.35
N GLY A 210 -19.33 1.31 23.31
CA GLY A 210 -19.18 2.54 24.09
C GLY A 210 -19.19 3.78 23.19
N ASN A 211 -18.07 4.51 23.21
CA ASN A 211 -17.87 5.75 22.43
C ASN A 211 -17.08 5.50 21.13
N SER A 212 -17.05 4.28 20.63
CA SER A 212 -16.36 3.91 19.39
C SER A 212 -17.22 2.98 18.53
N VAL A 213 -16.83 2.81 17.27
CA VAL A 213 -17.31 1.72 16.41
C VAL A 213 -16.19 0.70 16.28
N ASP A 214 -16.52 -0.59 16.35
CA ASP A 214 -15.56 -1.70 16.27
C ASP A 214 -16.17 -2.90 15.54
N VAL A 215 -15.34 -3.87 15.16
CA VAL A 215 -15.74 -5.14 14.56
C VAL A 215 -16.53 -5.98 15.57
N ASP A 216 -17.72 -6.41 15.18
CA ASP A 216 -18.49 -7.42 15.89
C ASP A 216 -18.02 -8.83 15.53
N ALA A 217 -16.99 -9.30 16.22
CA ALA A 217 -16.45 -10.64 16.02
C ALA A 217 -17.45 -11.79 16.33
N SER A 218 -18.62 -11.49 16.91
CA SER A 218 -19.66 -12.47 17.20
C SER A 218 -20.71 -12.61 16.09
N ALA A 219 -20.76 -11.65 15.16
CA ALA A 219 -21.71 -11.63 14.05
C ALA A 219 -21.15 -12.35 12.81
N ALA A 220 -22.04 -12.94 12.02
CA ALA A 220 -21.66 -13.50 10.73
C ALA A 220 -21.22 -12.37 9.77
N PRO A 221 -20.15 -12.57 8.97
CA PRO A 221 -19.70 -11.56 8.02
C PRO A 221 -20.73 -11.33 6.92
N ARG A 222 -20.65 -10.17 6.28
CA ARG A 222 -21.51 -9.79 5.14
C ARG A 222 -20.84 -10.12 3.82
N GLU A 223 -21.64 -10.62 2.88
CA GLU A 223 -21.25 -10.75 1.48
C GLU A 223 -21.47 -9.44 0.74
N VAL A 224 -20.45 -8.99 0.02
CA VAL A 224 -20.48 -7.78 -0.79
C VAL A 224 -19.66 -7.98 -2.07
N THR A 225 -19.97 -7.20 -3.10
CA THR A 225 -19.06 -7.00 -4.24
C THR A 225 -18.14 -5.83 -3.92
N VAL A 226 -16.85 -5.97 -4.22
CA VAL A 226 -15.86 -4.92 -4.01
C VAL A 226 -15.04 -4.65 -5.27
N ALA A 227 -14.55 -3.42 -5.38
CA ALA A 227 -13.66 -2.93 -6.43
C ALA A 227 -12.30 -2.54 -5.84
N LEU A 228 -11.21 -2.95 -6.49
CA LEU A 228 -9.84 -2.68 -6.04
C LEU A 228 -9.49 -1.21 -6.30
N LEU A 229 -9.26 -0.43 -5.25
CA LEU A 229 -8.82 0.97 -5.38
C LEU A 229 -7.31 1.06 -5.59
N ALA A 230 -6.55 0.34 -4.78
CA ALA A 230 -5.11 0.40 -4.74
C ALA A 230 -4.51 -0.91 -4.24
N ILE A 231 -3.28 -1.22 -4.68
CA ILE A 231 -2.52 -2.38 -4.23
C ILE A 231 -1.04 -2.03 -4.09
N HIS A 232 -0.48 -2.35 -2.93
CA HIS A 232 0.96 -2.44 -2.75
C HIS A 232 1.43 -3.79 -3.28
N VAL A 233 2.40 -3.75 -4.19
CA VAL A 233 3.06 -4.91 -4.77
C VAL A 233 4.50 -4.90 -4.28
N VAL A 234 4.78 -5.65 -3.23
CA VAL A 234 6.05 -5.62 -2.50
C VAL A 234 6.81 -6.92 -2.76
N PHE A 235 8.05 -6.86 -3.22
CA PHE A 235 8.75 -8.06 -3.69
C PHE A 235 10.26 -8.00 -3.47
N ALA A 236 10.90 -9.17 -3.32
CA ALA A 236 12.36 -9.26 -3.24
C ALA A 236 12.98 -9.49 -4.61
N LEU A 237 13.87 -8.59 -5.03
CA LEU A 237 14.80 -8.83 -6.15
C LEU A 237 16.08 -9.47 -5.64
N GLU A 238 16.83 -10.08 -6.54
CA GLU A 238 18.20 -10.52 -6.24
C GLU A 238 19.05 -9.35 -5.74
N GLY A 239 19.64 -9.49 -4.55
CA GLY A 239 20.42 -8.42 -3.92
C GLY A 239 19.61 -7.42 -3.09
N HIS A 240 18.27 -7.44 -3.13
CA HIS A 240 17.39 -6.52 -2.39
C HIS A 240 16.48 -7.25 -1.39
N PRO A 241 17.03 -7.78 -0.28
CA PRO A 241 16.26 -8.50 0.75
C PRO A 241 15.33 -7.62 1.60
N GLU A 242 15.48 -6.31 1.54
CA GLU A 242 14.63 -5.30 2.18
C GLU A 242 13.26 -5.09 1.50
N LEU A 243 13.08 -5.76 0.35
CA LEU A 243 11.95 -5.63 -0.56
C LEU A 243 11.91 -4.30 -1.32
N ILE A 244 11.43 -4.37 -2.55
CA ILE A 244 11.03 -3.22 -3.36
C ILE A 244 9.55 -2.94 -3.06
N TRP A 245 9.22 -1.70 -2.71
CA TRP A 245 7.88 -1.32 -2.27
C TRP A 245 7.17 -0.52 -3.35
N ALA A 246 6.39 -1.17 -4.20
CA ALA A 246 5.67 -0.52 -5.29
C ALA A 246 4.19 -0.30 -4.96
N THR A 247 3.64 0.84 -5.40
CA THR A 247 2.24 1.21 -5.23
C THR A 247 1.52 1.29 -6.58
N PHE A 248 0.37 0.63 -6.69
CA PHE A 248 -0.54 0.75 -7.82
C PHE A 248 -1.88 1.36 -7.39
N GLU A 249 -2.42 2.24 -8.21
CA GLU A 249 -3.73 2.88 -7.99
C GLU A 249 -4.56 2.87 -9.27
N HIS A 250 -5.88 2.82 -9.08
CA HIS A 250 -6.82 2.98 -10.19
C HIS A 250 -6.69 4.38 -10.83
N ILE A 251 -7.01 4.45 -12.12
CA ILE A 251 -6.94 5.65 -12.95
C ILE A 251 -8.21 5.86 -13.75
N ASP A 252 -8.48 7.12 -14.10
CA ASP A 252 -9.53 7.45 -15.06
C ASP A 252 -9.14 7.10 -16.51
N ASP A 253 -10.07 7.31 -17.46
CA ASP A 253 -9.84 7.05 -18.89
C ASP A 253 -8.69 7.89 -19.49
N SER A 254 -8.37 9.04 -18.87
CA SER A 254 -7.22 9.87 -19.26
C SER A 254 -5.89 9.35 -18.72
N GLY A 255 -5.94 8.36 -17.82
CA GLY A 255 -4.84 7.75 -17.09
C GLY A 255 -4.31 8.57 -15.94
N ALA A 256 -5.07 9.58 -15.52
CA ALA A 256 -4.79 10.33 -14.30
C ALA A 256 -5.32 9.55 -13.09
N GLY A 257 -4.65 9.70 -11.93
CA GLY A 257 -5.16 9.13 -10.68
C GLY A 257 -6.52 9.74 -10.33
N ASP A 258 -7.49 8.89 -10.00
CA ASP A 258 -8.89 9.29 -9.75
C ASP A 258 -9.36 9.05 -8.31
N LEU A 259 -8.49 8.42 -7.50
CA LEU A 259 -8.79 8.16 -6.09
C LEU A 259 -8.90 9.47 -5.29
N ALA A 260 -7.97 10.38 -5.48
CA ALA A 260 -7.87 11.64 -4.74
C ALA A 260 -7.05 12.68 -5.55
N PRO A 261 -7.30 13.98 -5.35
CA PRO A 261 -6.54 15.03 -6.02
C PRO A 261 -5.11 15.13 -5.47
N ASN A 262 -4.23 15.69 -6.30
CA ASN A 262 -2.91 16.14 -5.85
C ASN A 262 -3.02 17.39 -4.97
N GLY A 263 -2.16 17.48 -3.96
CA GLY A 263 -2.04 18.65 -3.11
C GLY A 263 -1.60 19.88 -3.89
N PRO A 264 -2.04 21.10 -3.48
CA PRO A 264 -1.62 22.33 -4.14
C PRO A 264 -0.18 22.76 -3.79
N PHE A 265 0.54 21.98 -2.98
CA PHE A 265 1.89 22.30 -2.52
C PHE A 265 2.82 21.14 -2.83
N PRO A 266 3.87 21.36 -3.64
CA PRO A 266 4.75 20.27 -4.03
C PRO A 266 5.70 19.82 -2.91
N ASN A 267 5.85 20.59 -1.83
CA ASN A 267 6.76 20.28 -0.72
C ASN A 267 6.03 19.63 0.49
N GLY A 268 4.83 19.08 0.29
CA GLY A 268 4.06 18.45 1.36
C GLY A 268 3.56 19.37 2.48
N SER A 269 3.32 20.64 2.19
CA SER A 269 2.75 21.59 3.17
C SER A 269 1.22 21.45 3.28
N THR A 270 0.67 21.56 4.49
CA THR A 270 -0.78 21.66 4.73
C THR A 270 -1.15 23.11 5.09
N ASN A 271 -2.14 23.70 4.41
CA ASN A 271 -2.68 25.01 4.80
C ASN A 271 -4.20 25.10 4.53
N ASN A 272 -4.79 26.28 4.75
CA ASN A 272 -6.24 26.48 4.60
C ASN A 272 -6.73 26.57 3.14
N ALA A 273 -5.86 26.41 2.13
CA ALA A 273 -6.27 26.41 0.74
C ALA A 273 -7.12 25.18 0.42
N LEU A 274 -8.08 25.36 -0.48
CA LEU A 274 -8.83 24.25 -1.06
C LEU A 274 -7.89 23.37 -1.87
N VAL A 275 -7.99 22.05 -1.70
CA VAL A 275 -7.19 21.11 -2.50
C VAL A 275 -7.77 21.02 -3.92
N ASN A 276 -9.07 20.73 -4.00
CA ASN A 276 -9.81 20.67 -5.25
C ASN A 276 -11.29 21.02 -5.00
N SER A 277 -11.94 21.67 -5.97
CA SER A 277 -13.38 21.97 -5.92
C SER A 277 -14.24 20.75 -6.28
N ALA A 278 -13.75 19.85 -7.12
CA ALA A 278 -14.41 18.61 -7.50
C ALA A 278 -14.15 17.50 -6.48
N SER A 279 -15.12 16.58 -6.34
CA SER A 279 -14.96 15.36 -5.56
C SER A 279 -14.24 14.27 -6.37
N SER A 280 -13.56 13.37 -5.67
CA SER A 280 -12.95 12.13 -6.18
C SER A 280 -13.42 10.95 -5.32
N ILE A 281 -12.99 9.72 -5.60
CA ILE A 281 -13.46 8.52 -4.88
C ILE A 281 -13.24 8.60 -3.35
N LEU A 282 -12.11 9.20 -2.93
CA LEU A 282 -11.69 9.34 -1.54
C LEU A 282 -11.60 10.81 -1.08
N TYR A 283 -12.12 11.75 -1.86
CA TYR A 283 -12.02 13.18 -1.56
C TYR A 283 -13.35 13.91 -1.77
N LYS A 284 -13.76 14.69 -0.77
CA LYS A 284 -14.90 15.60 -0.88
C LYS A 284 -14.46 16.93 -1.47
N GLY A 285 -15.06 17.31 -2.60
CA GLY A 285 -14.88 18.62 -3.21
C GLY A 285 -15.07 19.77 -2.23
N GLY A 286 -14.18 20.76 -2.28
CA GLY A 286 -14.20 21.93 -1.40
C GLY A 286 -13.59 21.71 -0.02
N THR A 287 -12.93 20.59 0.25
CA THR A 287 -12.15 20.37 1.48
C THR A 287 -10.81 21.12 1.41
N SER A 288 -10.39 21.76 2.52
CA SER A 288 -9.06 22.39 2.58
C SER A 288 -7.97 21.40 2.99
N ALA A 289 -6.72 21.67 2.62
CA ALA A 289 -5.58 20.82 2.98
C ALA A 289 -5.36 20.72 4.51
N ALA A 290 -5.81 21.71 5.28
CA ALA A 290 -5.72 21.73 6.74
C ALA A 290 -6.66 20.75 7.46
N VAL A 291 -7.72 20.29 6.80
CA VAL A 291 -8.69 19.34 7.39
C VAL A 291 -8.76 18.01 6.63
N ALA A 292 -8.22 17.96 5.40
CA ALA A 292 -8.00 16.73 4.67
C ALA A 292 -6.82 15.93 5.28
N ASN A 293 -6.71 14.64 4.97
CA ASN A 293 -5.72 13.72 5.53
C ASN A 293 -5.75 13.62 7.09
N GLY A 294 -6.79 14.16 7.74
CA GLY A 294 -7.01 14.02 9.18
C GLY A 294 -7.67 12.69 9.53
N LEU A 295 -7.30 12.14 10.69
CA LEU A 295 -7.97 10.95 11.24
C LEU A 295 -9.44 11.28 11.57
N PRO A 296 -10.39 10.37 11.27
CA PRO A 296 -11.75 10.54 11.73
C PRO A 296 -11.81 10.51 13.26
N VAL A 297 -12.67 11.33 13.85
CA VAL A 297 -12.88 11.34 15.30
C VAL A 297 -13.93 10.29 15.66
N ASP A 298 -13.65 9.47 16.68
CA ASP A 298 -14.56 8.40 17.14
C ASP A 298 -16.00 8.89 17.42
N ALA A 299 -16.15 10.09 18.02
CA ALA A 299 -17.45 10.68 18.28
C ALA A 299 -18.26 10.95 17.00
N ASP A 300 -17.60 11.41 15.93
CA ASP A 300 -18.23 11.66 14.63
C ASP A 300 -18.59 10.34 13.94
N LEU A 301 -17.70 9.34 14.01
CA LEU A 301 -17.98 7.99 13.52
C LEU A 301 -19.20 7.39 14.23
N VAL A 302 -19.28 7.47 15.55
CA VAL A 302 -20.43 6.98 16.33
C VAL A 302 -21.71 7.74 15.99
N ALA A 303 -21.64 9.06 15.85
CA ALA A 303 -22.80 9.88 15.50
C ALA A 303 -23.36 9.51 14.11
N ALA A 304 -22.48 9.22 13.15
CA ALA A 304 -22.83 8.88 11.78
C ALA A 304 -23.12 7.39 11.54
N PHE A 305 -22.78 6.49 12.47
CA PHE A 305 -22.92 5.05 12.25
C PHE A 305 -24.38 4.58 12.24
N ASP A 306 -24.79 3.95 11.15
CA ASP A 306 -26.05 3.23 10.99
C ASP A 306 -25.80 1.72 11.10
N PRO A 307 -26.20 1.07 12.21
CA PRO A 307 -25.94 -0.35 12.42
C PRO A 307 -26.77 -1.27 11.50
N VAL A 308 -27.86 -0.78 10.92
CA VAL A 308 -28.68 -1.58 9.98
C VAL A 308 -28.05 -1.54 8.60
N ALA A 309 -27.69 -0.36 8.12
CA ALA A 309 -27.04 -0.20 6.82
C ALA A 309 -25.58 -0.70 6.83
N GLN A 310 -24.92 -0.68 7.99
CA GLN A 310 -23.49 -0.92 8.18
C GLN A 310 -22.64 0.11 7.45
N SER A 311 -23.06 1.38 7.55
CA SER A 311 -22.47 2.54 6.90
C SER A 311 -22.51 3.76 7.83
N PHE A 312 -21.81 4.83 7.45
CA PHE A 312 -21.75 6.10 8.18
C PHE A 312 -22.68 7.13 7.55
N THR A 313 -23.98 6.80 7.53
CA THR A 313 -25.03 7.56 6.84
C THR A 313 -26.13 8.08 7.78
N LYS A 314 -26.01 7.83 9.08
CA LYS A 314 -26.99 8.27 10.08
C LYS A 314 -26.93 9.79 10.24
N GLY A 315 -28.06 10.45 9.96
CA GLY A 315 -28.15 11.91 10.04
C GLY A 315 -27.43 12.66 8.91
N GLY A 316 -26.97 11.95 7.87
CA GLY A 316 -26.20 12.50 6.76
C GLY A 316 -25.02 11.60 6.39
N ILE A 317 -24.38 11.85 5.24
CA ILE A 317 -23.18 11.11 4.83
C ILE A 317 -21.97 11.67 5.56
N PHE A 318 -21.34 10.87 6.41
CA PHE A 318 -19.99 11.10 6.87
C PHE A 318 -19.01 10.47 5.87
N GLN A 319 -17.98 11.22 5.50
CA GLN A 319 -16.96 10.78 4.57
C GLN A 319 -15.62 11.43 4.93
N THR A 320 -14.56 10.67 4.71
CA THR A 320 -13.19 11.19 4.85
C THR A 320 -12.79 11.96 3.59
N SER A 321 -11.73 12.75 3.69
CA SER A 321 -11.15 13.45 2.55
C SER A 321 -9.65 13.29 2.53
N VAL A 322 -9.15 12.68 1.48
CA VAL A 322 -7.74 12.37 1.26
C VAL A 322 -7.22 13.16 0.07
N PHE A 323 -5.98 13.60 0.12
CA PHE A 323 -5.26 14.13 -1.03
C PHE A 323 -3.81 13.64 -1.04
N ARG A 324 -3.19 13.62 -2.22
CA ARG A 324 -1.78 13.25 -2.37
C ARG A 324 -0.88 14.39 -1.92
N LEU A 325 -0.19 14.20 -0.80
CA LEU A 325 0.64 15.24 -0.18
C LEU A 325 1.89 15.56 -1.02
N PHE A 326 2.47 14.53 -1.64
CA PHE A 326 3.61 14.62 -2.56
C PHE A 326 3.13 14.24 -3.98
N PRO A 327 2.72 15.22 -4.82
CA PRO A 327 2.07 14.96 -6.10
C PRO A 327 2.85 14.06 -7.06
N THR A 328 4.18 14.12 -7.01
CA THR A 328 5.11 13.37 -7.86
C THR A 328 5.74 12.19 -7.14
N SER A 329 5.28 11.84 -5.93
CA SER A 329 5.87 10.80 -5.07
C SER A 329 7.33 11.06 -4.66
N LYS A 330 7.82 12.29 -4.83
CA LYS A 330 9.12 12.76 -4.34
C LYS A 330 8.92 13.78 -3.21
N LEU A 331 9.83 13.78 -2.25
CA LEU A 331 9.84 14.81 -1.19
C LEU A 331 10.20 16.20 -1.73
N GLU A 332 11.06 16.22 -2.74
CA GLU A 332 11.45 17.43 -3.44
C GLU A 332 10.42 17.81 -4.51
N ASN A 333 10.33 19.10 -4.80
CA ASN A 333 9.49 19.62 -5.89
C ASN A 333 10.17 19.40 -7.25
N VAL A 334 10.25 18.14 -7.65
CA VAL A 334 10.76 17.70 -8.94
C VAL A 334 9.64 16.99 -9.73
N PRO A 335 9.74 16.92 -11.06
CA PRO A 335 8.82 16.13 -11.89
C PRO A 335 8.72 14.67 -11.42
N GLU A 336 7.61 14.01 -11.76
CA GLU A 336 7.49 12.55 -11.64
C GLU A 336 8.60 11.88 -12.46
N ASP A 337 9.12 10.76 -11.96
CA ASP A 337 10.21 10.03 -12.60
C ASP A 337 9.87 9.65 -14.05
N ASP A 338 10.74 10.04 -14.99
CA ASP A 338 10.55 9.83 -16.42
C ASP A 338 10.43 8.34 -16.78
N ASP A 339 11.08 7.42 -16.05
CA ASP A 339 10.93 5.97 -16.27
C ASP A 339 9.55 5.47 -15.84
N VAL A 340 8.97 6.00 -14.75
CA VAL A 340 7.59 5.70 -14.32
C VAL A 340 6.61 6.22 -15.37
N VAL A 341 6.78 7.46 -15.82
CA VAL A 341 5.94 8.09 -16.85
C VAL A 341 6.02 7.30 -18.17
N SER A 342 7.24 6.96 -18.61
CA SER A 342 7.49 6.16 -19.82
C SER A 342 6.81 4.79 -19.74
N LEU A 343 7.03 4.04 -18.66
CA LEU A 343 6.53 2.67 -18.54
C LEU A 343 4.99 2.63 -18.44
N ASN A 344 4.39 3.54 -17.66
CA ASN A 344 2.95 3.70 -17.60
C ASN A 344 2.36 4.03 -18.99
N GLY A 345 3.00 4.93 -19.75
CA GLY A 345 2.58 5.31 -21.11
C GLY A 345 2.63 4.13 -22.10
N HIS A 346 3.70 3.34 -22.06
CA HIS A 346 3.83 2.14 -22.88
C HIS A 346 2.75 1.10 -22.55
N LEU A 347 2.52 0.82 -21.27
CA LEU A 347 1.50 -0.15 -20.87
C LEU A 347 0.09 0.30 -21.24
N ARG A 348 -0.25 1.57 -21.07
CA ARG A 348 -1.54 2.11 -21.54
C ARG A 348 -1.71 1.92 -23.04
N SER A 349 -0.65 2.16 -23.81
CA SER A 349 -0.66 1.95 -25.27
C SER A 349 -0.84 0.46 -25.62
N ASP A 350 -0.15 -0.43 -24.91
CA ASP A 350 -0.26 -1.88 -25.10
C ASP A 350 -1.66 -2.41 -24.75
N PHE A 351 -2.27 -1.98 -23.63
CA PHE A 351 -3.64 -2.35 -23.28
C PHE A 351 -4.63 -1.87 -24.33
N ALA A 352 -4.53 -0.61 -24.77
CA ALA A 352 -5.40 -0.07 -25.81
C ALA A 352 -5.30 -0.87 -27.13
N ALA A 353 -4.11 -1.34 -27.47
CA ALA A 353 -3.85 -2.08 -28.71
C ALA A 353 -4.19 -3.58 -28.63
N LYS A 354 -3.94 -4.24 -27.49
CA LYS A 354 -3.92 -5.71 -27.38
C LYS A 354 -4.98 -6.28 -26.45
N ALA A 355 -5.44 -5.50 -25.46
CA ALA A 355 -6.23 -6.02 -24.34
C ALA A 355 -7.19 -4.95 -23.78
N ARG A 356 -7.98 -4.30 -24.64
CA ARG A 356 -8.84 -3.15 -24.26
C ARG A 356 -9.87 -3.46 -23.15
N GLN A 357 -10.29 -4.71 -23.02
CA GLN A 357 -11.28 -5.15 -22.03
C GLN A 357 -10.63 -5.67 -20.74
N ASP A 358 -9.32 -5.55 -20.62
CA ASP A 358 -8.57 -6.02 -19.46
C ASP A 358 -8.55 -4.94 -18.38
N GLU A 359 -9.20 -5.22 -17.26
CA GLU A 359 -9.35 -4.30 -16.12
C GLU A 359 -8.00 -3.81 -15.58
N ARG A 360 -6.91 -4.58 -15.79
CA ARG A 360 -5.55 -4.20 -15.37
C ARG A 360 -5.05 -2.93 -16.09
N GLY A 361 -5.61 -2.60 -17.25
CA GLY A 361 -5.31 -1.38 -17.99
C GLY A 361 -5.82 -0.08 -17.35
N HIS A 362 -6.66 -0.20 -16.31
CA HIS A 362 -7.20 0.92 -15.53
C HIS A 362 -6.46 1.15 -14.21
N TYR A 363 -5.22 0.68 -14.11
CA TYR A 363 -4.33 0.95 -12.99
C TYR A 363 -3.00 1.55 -13.49
N ARG A 364 -2.29 2.26 -12.63
CA ARG A 364 -0.93 2.75 -12.90
C ARG A 364 0.01 2.46 -11.76
N LEU A 365 1.30 2.33 -12.07
CA LEU A 365 2.35 2.44 -11.06
C LEU A 365 2.44 3.90 -10.61
N VAL A 366 2.25 4.15 -9.32
CA VAL A 366 2.45 5.47 -8.70
C VAL A 366 3.92 5.72 -8.41
N GLY A 367 4.68 4.63 -8.18
CA GLY A 367 6.07 4.68 -7.80
C GLY A 367 6.54 3.39 -7.14
N ALA A 368 7.85 3.26 -6.98
CA ALA A 368 8.46 2.27 -6.10
C ALA A 368 9.61 2.89 -5.31
N VAL A 369 9.89 2.34 -4.13
CA VAL A 369 10.99 2.76 -3.26
C VAL A 369 11.82 1.56 -2.81
N TRP A 370 13.15 1.70 -2.78
CA TRP A 370 14.12 0.67 -2.40
C TRP A 370 15.38 1.26 -1.74
N LEU A 371 16.33 0.42 -1.33
CA LEU A 371 17.63 0.88 -0.86
C LEU A 371 18.66 0.87 -1.98
N ASP A 372 19.45 1.93 -2.09
CA ASP A 372 20.48 2.02 -3.15
C ASP A 372 21.60 0.99 -2.97
N HIS A 373 22.09 0.87 -1.73
CA HIS A 373 23.21 -0.01 -1.38
C HIS A 373 22.82 -0.98 -0.25
N PRO A 374 21.86 -1.90 -0.47
CA PRO A 374 21.28 -2.74 0.59
C PRO A 374 22.32 -3.60 1.31
N GLU A 375 23.43 -3.96 0.65
CA GLU A 375 24.52 -4.71 1.26
C GLU A 375 25.25 -3.93 2.36
N THR A 376 25.16 -2.60 2.36
CA THR A 376 25.72 -1.74 3.40
C THR A 376 24.67 -1.02 4.23
N THR A 377 23.47 -0.74 3.70
CA THR A 377 22.46 0.07 4.38
C THR A 377 21.36 -0.74 5.06
N PHE A 378 21.10 -1.99 4.65
CA PHE A 378 20.10 -2.85 5.29
C PHE A 378 20.65 -3.50 6.57
N GLN A 379 20.80 -2.68 7.60
CA GLN A 379 21.40 -3.03 8.89
C GLN A 379 20.38 -3.17 10.01
N LEU A 380 20.67 -4.08 10.94
CA LEU A 380 19.87 -4.28 12.15
C LEU A 380 19.79 -3.01 13.00
N GLY A 381 18.61 -2.70 13.53
CA GLY A 381 18.44 -1.60 14.46
C GLY A 381 18.57 -0.20 13.84
N LYS A 382 18.68 -0.09 12.51
CA LYS A 382 18.72 1.18 11.78
C LYS A 382 17.38 1.46 11.11
N ALA A 383 16.95 2.72 11.16
CA ALA A 383 15.85 3.20 10.32
C ALA A 383 16.35 3.31 8.88
N LEU A 384 15.48 3.03 7.93
CA LEU A 384 15.75 3.12 6.51
C LEU A 384 15.27 4.49 6.01
N VAL A 385 16.10 5.51 6.21
CA VAL A 385 15.77 6.90 5.89
C VAL A 385 17.00 7.59 5.31
N ASN A 386 16.79 8.54 4.40
CA ASN A 386 17.87 9.39 3.93
C ASN A 386 18.38 10.32 5.05
N PRO A 387 19.69 10.61 5.08
CA PRO A 387 20.21 11.68 5.91
C PRO A 387 19.52 13.02 5.59
N GLN A 388 19.51 13.94 6.56
CA GLN A 388 18.89 15.24 6.35
C GLN A 388 19.57 16.00 5.20
N GLY A 389 18.77 16.41 4.21
CA GLY A 389 19.25 17.17 3.05
C GLY A 389 19.92 16.31 1.97
N VAL A 390 19.75 14.99 2.03
CA VAL A 390 20.15 14.04 0.98
C VAL A 390 18.89 13.54 0.28
N GLY A 391 18.77 13.87 -1.01
CA GLY A 391 17.71 13.39 -1.89
C GLY A 391 17.94 11.96 -2.38
N PRO A 392 16.97 11.36 -3.10
CA PRO A 392 17.06 10.00 -3.61
C PRO A 392 18.08 9.83 -4.75
N ASP A 393 18.54 10.93 -5.36
CA ASP A 393 19.55 10.90 -6.44
C ASP A 393 20.93 11.40 -5.97
N ASP A 394 21.08 11.71 -4.68
CA ASP A 394 22.31 12.25 -4.11
C ASP A 394 23.27 11.16 -3.65
N ASP A 395 24.58 11.45 -3.72
CA ASP A 395 25.61 10.58 -3.13
C ASP A 395 25.35 10.34 -1.63
N GLY A 396 25.27 9.07 -1.24
CA GLY A 396 25.01 8.68 0.15
C GLY A 396 23.52 8.56 0.51
N ALA A 397 22.64 8.59 -0.49
CA ALA A 397 21.26 8.18 -0.32
C ALA A 397 21.19 6.75 0.26
N VAL A 398 20.24 6.55 1.17
CA VAL A 398 19.93 5.24 1.74
C VAL A 398 18.73 4.66 1.02
N VAL A 399 17.70 5.48 0.86
CA VAL A 399 16.42 5.20 0.22
C VAL A 399 16.35 5.98 -1.09
N VAL A 400 16.00 5.30 -2.17
CA VAL A 400 15.98 5.85 -3.53
C VAL A 400 14.71 5.44 -4.28
N GLY A 401 14.54 5.97 -5.50
CA GLY A 401 13.27 5.93 -6.21
C GLY A 401 12.31 6.99 -5.65
N GLU A 402 11.06 6.61 -5.41
CA GLU A 402 10.01 7.51 -4.95
C GLU A 402 10.00 7.71 -3.42
N ASP A 403 10.85 8.61 -2.92
CA ASP A 403 11.09 8.84 -1.49
C ASP A 403 9.93 9.55 -0.74
N GLY A 404 8.92 10.05 -1.45
CA GLY A 404 7.65 10.58 -0.97
C GLY A 404 6.43 9.71 -1.35
N LEU A 405 6.63 8.41 -1.58
CA LEU A 405 5.60 7.49 -2.06
C LEU A 405 4.56 7.07 -0.99
N SER A 406 3.31 7.44 -1.21
CA SER A 406 2.17 7.02 -0.38
C SER A 406 0.96 6.59 -1.23
N SER A 407 0.21 5.58 -0.78
CA SER A 407 -1.08 5.24 -1.37
C SER A 407 -2.20 6.09 -0.79
N MET A 408 -3.09 6.58 -1.65
CA MET A 408 -4.28 7.35 -1.24
C MET A 408 -5.26 6.52 -0.41
N ALA A 409 -5.26 5.21 -0.56
CA ALA A 409 -6.15 4.33 0.21
C ALA A 409 -5.49 3.75 1.47
N MET A 410 -4.15 3.60 1.52
CA MET A 410 -3.47 2.89 2.60
C MET A 410 -2.69 3.80 3.56
N GLU A 411 -2.03 4.84 3.06
CA GLU A 411 -1.25 5.81 3.85
C GLU A 411 -1.98 7.15 3.99
N SER A 412 -3.27 7.19 3.66
CA SER A 412 -4.13 8.39 3.58
C SER A 412 -3.88 9.47 4.64
N PHE A 413 -3.78 9.07 5.92
CA PHE A 413 -3.69 9.97 7.08
C PHE A 413 -2.27 10.15 7.65
N THR A 414 -1.28 9.51 7.02
CA THR A 414 0.08 9.39 7.57
C THR A 414 1.15 9.88 6.63
N GLN A 415 0.80 10.40 5.45
CA GLN A 415 1.75 10.88 4.43
C GLN A 415 2.73 11.93 4.97
N ASP A 416 2.32 12.71 5.99
CA ASP A 416 3.15 13.73 6.64
C ASP A 416 4.16 13.18 7.67
N SER A 417 3.93 11.95 8.13
CA SER A 417 4.64 11.33 9.26
C SER A 417 5.46 10.13 8.82
N PHE A 418 4.93 9.38 7.86
CA PHE A 418 5.54 8.25 7.19
C PHE A 418 5.45 8.52 5.69
N VAL A 419 6.44 9.26 5.20
CA VAL A 419 6.45 9.82 3.84
C VAL A 419 6.59 8.75 2.76
N ASN A 420 7.14 7.59 3.11
CA ASN A 420 7.20 6.40 2.28
C ASN A 420 7.08 5.12 3.11
N CYS A 421 7.08 3.96 2.44
CA CYS A 421 6.91 2.65 3.07
C CYS A 421 7.97 2.36 4.14
N PHE A 422 9.23 2.75 3.93
CA PHE A 422 10.31 2.57 4.89
C PHE A 422 10.19 3.43 6.14
N GLY A 423 9.30 4.43 6.15
CA GLY A 423 8.92 5.15 7.37
C GLY A 423 8.31 4.24 8.45
N CYS A 424 7.76 3.08 8.06
CA CYS A 424 7.32 2.06 9.00
C CYS A 424 8.10 0.74 8.90
N HIS A 425 8.56 0.38 7.70
CA HIS A 425 9.18 -0.91 7.40
C HIS A 425 10.71 -0.83 7.51
N ASP A 426 11.30 -1.52 8.48
CA ASP A 426 12.76 -1.53 8.67
C ASP A 426 13.20 -2.76 9.48
N ALA A 427 14.51 -2.85 9.80
CA ALA A 427 15.08 -3.92 10.60
C ALA A 427 15.23 -3.56 12.10
N ARG A 428 14.51 -2.52 12.59
CA ARG A 428 14.52 -2.15 14.02
C ARG A 428 13.72 -3.15 14.85
N LYS A 429 13.92 -3.09 16.17
CA LYS A 429 13.09 -3.85 17.13
C LYS A 429 11.62 -3.46 16.97
N VAL A 430 10.73 -4.40 17.28
CA VAL A 430 9.28 -4.17 17.29
C VAL A 430 8.83 -3.98 18.73
N THR A 431 8.16 -2.87 19.04
CA THR A 431 7.60 -2.59 20.38
C THR A 431 6.08 -2.35 20.34
N ASP A 432 5.41 -2.60 21.46
CA ASP A 432 4.02 -2.14 21.66
C ASP A 432 3.98 -0.69 22.18
N LEU A 433 2.77 -0.12 22.33
CA LEU A 433 2.59 1.25 22.85
C LEU A 433 3.03 1.43 24.31
N GLN A 434 3.27 0.34 25.04
CA GLN A 434 3.83 0.35 26.39
C GLN A 434 5.35 0.16 26.38
N ASN A 435 5.98 0.20 25.20
CA ASN A 435 7.40 -0.03 24.97
C ASN A 435 7.89 -1.44 25.35
N ASN A 436 6.99 -2.43 25.43
CA ASN A 436 7.39 -3.81 25.58
C ASN A 436 7.94 -4.33 24.24
N VAL A 437 9.10 -4.98 24.26
CA VAL A 437 9.71 -5.55 23.06
C VAL A 437 8.95 -6.82 22.65
N LEU A 438 8.33 -6.78 21.47
CA LEU A 438 7.65 -7.90 20.84
C LEU A 438 8.64 -8.77 20.05
N MET A 439 9.54 -8.12 19.30
CA MET A 439 10.63 -8.76 18.57
C MET A 439 11.89 -7.89 18.69
N THR A 440 13.06 -8.53 18.87
CA THR A 440 14.35 -7.82 18.78
C THR A 440 14.58 -7.35 17.34
N ALA A 441 15.60 -6.52 17.11
CA ALA A 441 16.00 -6.13 15.75
C ALA A 441 16.34 -7.38 14.92
N LYS A 442 15.73 -7.50 13.75
CA LYS A 442 15.92 -8.61 12.79
C LYS A 442 15.63 -8.09 11.39
N LYS A 443 16.30 -8.63 10.37
CA LYS A 443 16.01 -8.29 8.96
C LYS A 443 14.59 -8.67 8.55
N LEU A 444 14.01 -9.72 9.14
CA LEU A 444 12.61 -10.08 8.92
C LEU A 444 11.61 -9.01 9.36
N ASN A 445 11.96 -8.10 10.28
CA ASN A 445 11.03 -7.07 10.77
C ASN A 445 10.63 -6.06 9.69
N VAL A 446 11.30 -6.08 8.53
CA VAL A 446 10.92 -5.26 7.37
C VAL A 446 9.52 -5.62 6.87
N SER A 447 9.05 -6.86 7.05
CA SER A 447 7.66 -7.25 6.75
C SER A 447 6.79 -7.19 8.01
N HIS A 448 5.73 -6.40 7.95
CA HIS A 448 4.78 -6.29 9.06
C HIS A 448 3.85 -7.51 9.19
N ILE A 449 3.92 -8.49 8.27
CA ILE A 449 3.24 -9.78 8.44
C ILE A 449 3.74 -10.47 9.72
N PHE A 450 5.07 -10.46 9.95
CA PHE A 450 5.68 -11.11 11.12
C PHE A 450 5.36 -10.38 12.43
N SER A 451 5.57 -9.06 12.46
CA SER A 451 5.31 -8.25 13.65
C SER A 451 3.83 -8.26 14.05
N LYS A 452 2.92 -8.25 13.07
CA LYS A 452 1.49 -8.45 13.31
C LYS A 452 1.20 -9.81 13.96
N PHE A 453 1.72 -10.89 13.39
CA PHE A 453 1.48 -12.23 13.95
C PHE A 453 1.98 -12.33 15.40
N VAL A 454 3.17 -11.81 15.69
CA VAL A 454 3.74 -11.81 17.05
C VAL A 454 2.92 -10.95 18.02
N GLY A 455 2.46 -9.77 17.59
CA GLY A 455 1.68 -8.85 18.41
C GLY A 455 0.27 -9.36 18.77
N GLU A 456 -0.36 -10.13 17.88
CA GLU A 456 -1.72 -10.65 18.08
C GLU A 456 -1.75 -12.03 18.77
N THR A 457 -0.62 -12.74 18.78
CA THR A 457 -0.43 -13.97 19.54
C THR A 457 -0.03 -13.64 20.98
N ARG A 458 -1.03 -13.28 21.81
CA ARG A 458 -0.89 -13.20 23.27
C ARG A 458 -1.01 -14.56 23.91
#